data_AF-A0A4W3JNU9-F1
#
_entry.id   AF-A0A4W3JNU9-F1
#
_cell.length_a   1.000
_cell.length_b   1.000
_cell.length_c   1.000
_cell.angle_alpha   90.00
_cell.angle_beta   90.00
_cell.angle_gamma   90.00
#
_symmetry.space_group_name_H-M   'P 1'
#
loop_
_entity.id
_entity.type
_entity.pdbx_description
1 polymer ?
#
loop_
_entity_poly.entity_id
_entity_poly.type
_entity_poly.pdbx_seq_one_letter_code
_entity_poly.pdbx_strand_id
1 'polypeptide(L)'
;MSPRPEEEKMRMEVVARIESVIKELWPSADVQIFGSFSTGLYLPTSDIDLVVFGKWETLPLWTLEEALRKRNMADENSVKVLDKATVPIIKLTDSHTEVKVDISFNVQNGVKAAQLIREFIKKFPVLPCLVLVLKQFLLQRDLNEVFTGGIGSYSLFLMAVSFLQLHPREDACNPDTNLGVLLIEFFELYGRHFNYLKTGIRINDGGSYVAKDEVQKSMTDGYRPSMLYIEDPLQQGNDVGRSSYGAMQVKQAFDYAYVVLSHAVSHIAKYYPNKECESSILGRIIRVTQEVADYRRWIQDNWGPQSSCTAFNGGFAALIILICNKSHGSSSSFIPFIESSDL
;
A
#
# COMPACT_ATOMS: atom_id res chain seq x y z
N MET A 1 4.06 8.55 8.34
CA MET A 1 4.19 7.25 7.65
C MET A 1 3.60 7.26 6.26
N SER A 2 2.66 8.17 5.93
CA SER A 2 2.27 8.37 4.52
C SER A 2 3.44 8.78 3.64
N PRO A 3 3.40 8.43 2.35
CA PRO A 3 4.33 8.92 1.33
C PRO A 3 4.43 10.44 1.30
N ARG A 4 5.64 10.94 1.03
CA ARG A 4 5.89 12.36 0.71
C ARG A 4 6.41 12.53 -0.73
N PRO A 5 6.23 13.71 -1.34
CA PRO A 5 6.65 13.96 -2.73
C PRO A 5 8.13 13.66 -2.99
N GLU A 6 9.02 13.97 -2.05
CA GLU A 6 10.45 13.67 -2.17
C GLU A 6 10.75 12.17 -2.15
N GLU A 7 9.98 11.38 -1.39
CA GLU A 7 10.10 9.92 -1.36
C GLU A 7 9.60 9.31 -2.67
N GLU A 8 8.52 9.85 -3.24
CA GLU A 8 8.02 9.44 -4.54
C GLU A 8 9.03 9.75 -5.65
N LYS A 9 9.60 10.96 -5.66
CA LYS A 9 10.64 11.37 -6.62
C LYS A 9 11.86 10.44 -6.58
N MET A 10 12.39 10.18 -5.40
CA MET A 10 13.53 9.29 -5.19
C MET A 10 13.23 7.86 -5.66
N ARG A 11 12.04 7.34 -5.38
CA ARG A 11 11.60 6.01 -5.87
C ARG A 11 11.45 5.97 -7.39
N MET A 12 10.92 7.03 -8.01
CA MET A 12 10.84 7.12 -9.47
C MET A 12 12.21 7.15 -10.14
N GLU A 13 13.23 7.76 -9.51
CA GLU A 13 14.61 7.70 -10.01
C GLU A 13 15.20 6.28 -9.94
N VAL A 14 14.91 5.51 -8.89
CA VAL A 14 15.26 4.07 -8.80
C VAL A 14 14.61 3.31 -9.96
N VAL A 15 13.31 3.51 -10.18
CA VAL A 15 12.57 2.87 -11.29
C VAL A 15 13.20 3.21 -12.64
N ALA A 16 13.51 4.48 -12.89
CA ALA A 16 14.09 4.92 -14.16
C ALA A 16 15.47 4.28 -14.43
N ARG A 17 16.32 4.13 -13.40
CA ARG A 17 17.60 3.44 -13.54
C ARG A 17 17.42 1.96 -13.88
N ILE A 18 16.52 1.26 -13.17
CA ILE A 18 16.23 -0.15 -13.43
C ILE A 18 15.62 -0.34 -14.83
N GLU A 19 14.68 0.51 -15.20
CA GLU A 19 14.07 0.49 -16.53
C GLU A 19 15.12 0.68 -17.62
N SER A 20 16.08 1.60 -17.45
CA SER A 20 17.18 1.78 -18.40
C SER A 20 17.96 0.48 -18.64
N VAL A 21 18.31 -0.26 -17.58
CA VAL A 21 19.00 -1.56 -17.71
C VAL A 21 18.13 -2.58 -18.44
N ILE A 22 16.84 -2.65 -18.13
CA ILE A 22 15.90 -3.56 -18.79
C ILE A 22 15.77 -3.23 -20.29
N LYS A 23 15.66 -1.94 -20.64
CA LYS A 23 15.50 -1.48 -22.03
C LYS A 23 16.77 -1.66 -22.86
N GLU A 24 17.94 -1.63 -22.24
CA GLU A 24 19.20 -1.99 -22.91
C GLU A 24 19.24 -3.48 -23.31
N LEU A 25 18.77 -4.37 -22.42
CA LEU A 25 18.68 -5.81 -22.71
C LEU A 25 17.55 -6.13 -23.69
N TRP A 26 16.38 -5.51 -23.46
CA TRP A 26 15.14 -5.78 -24.18
C TRP A 26 14.44 -4.46 -24.52
N PRO A 27 14.79 -3.82 -25.66
CA PRO A 27 14.22 -2.51 -26.04
C PRO A 27 12.70 -2.48 -26.18
N SER A 28 12.09 -3.63 -26.50
CA SER A 28 10.64 -3.79 -26.64
C SER A 28 9.92 -4.21 -25.37
N ALA A 29 10.63 -4.46 -24.26
CA ALA A 29 10.01 -4.79 -22.99
C ALA A 29 9.24 -3.58 -22.44
N ASP A 30 8.13 -3.81 -21.76
CA ASP A 30 7.34 -2.78 -21.09
C ASP A 30 7.47 -2.94 -19.57
N VAL A 31 7.85 -1.88 -18.87
CA VAL A 31 8.12 -1.90 -17.42
C VAL A 31 7.03 -1.11 -16.72
N GLN A 32 6.33 -1.75 -15.80
CA GLN A 32 5.25 -1.11 -15.06
C GLN A 32 5.43 -1.26 -13.56
N ILE A 33 5.11 -0.19 -12.83
CA ILE A 33 5.01 -0.21 -11.37
C ILE A 33 3.68 -0.83 -10.98
N PHE A 34 3.69 -1.75 -10.01
CA PHE A 34 2.47 -2.27 -9.41
C PHE A 34 2.50 -2.15 -7.87
N GLY A 35 1.53 -2.79 -7.21
CA GLY A 35 1.54 -2.93 -5.75
C GLY A 35 1.33 -1.61 -5.01
N SER A 36 1.97 -1.50 -3.84
CA SER A 36 1.72 -0.40 -2.89
C SER A 36 2.20 0.96 -3.41
N PHE A 37 3.27 0.97 -4.22
CA PHE A 37 3.79 2.20 -4.82
C PHE A 37 2.80 2.79 -5.84
N SER A 38 2.25 1.96 -6.72
CA SER A 38 1.25 2.39 -7.73
C SER A 38 -0.08 2.93 -7.16
N THR A 39 -0.36 2.65 -5.89
CA THR A 39 -1.63 3.01 -5.21
C THR A 39 -1.45 4.11 -4.18
N GLY A 40 -0.21 4.54 -3.90
CA GLY A 40 0.10 5.50 -2.84
C GLY A 40 -0.07 4.94 -1.41
N LEU A 41 -0.23 3.62 -1.26
CA LEU A 41 -0.43 2.94 0.02
C LEU A 41 0.84 2.25 0.53
N TYR A 42 2.00 2.86 0.30
CA TYR A 42 3.30 2.34 0.73
C TYR A 42 3.80 3.03 2.00
N LEU A 43 4.55 2.30 2.82
CA LEU A 43 5.30 2.83 3.96
C LEU A 43 6.67 3.32 3.47
N PRO A 44 7.37 4.21 4.21
CA PRO A 44 8.73 4.64 3.86
C PRO A 44 9.70 3.50 3.54
N THR A 45 9.56 2.36 4.23
CA THR A 45 10.39 1.16 4.08
C THR A 45 9.81 0.10 3.13
N SER A 46 8.67 0.35 2.49
CA SER A 46 8.04 -0.60 1.58
C SER A 46 8.86 -0.77 0.30
N ASP A 47 8.80 -1.97 -0.27
CA ASP A 47 9.46 -2.32 -1.52
C ASP A 47 8.78 -1.62 -2.72
N ILE A 48 9.51 -1.47 -3.83
CA ILE A 48 8.94 -1.13 -5.13
C ILE A 48 8.68 -2.43 -5.89
N ASP A 49 7.44 -2.63 -6.30
CA ASP A 49 7.04 -3.77 -7.10
C ASP A 49 7.04 -3.40 -8.60
N LEU A 50 7.87 -4.07 -9.40
CA LEU A 50 7.98 -3.88 -10.85
C LEU A 50 7.58 -5.14 -11.62
N VAL A 51 6.79 -4.98 -12.67
CA VAL A 51 6.48 -6.04 -13.62
C VAL A 51 7.05 -5.70 -14.98
N VAL A 52 7.76 -6.66 -15.57
CA VAL A 52 8.33 -6.55 -16.91
C VAL A 52 7.53 -7.42 -17.86
N PHE A 53 6.93 -6.78 -18.87
CA PHE A 53 6.20 -7.45 -19.94
C PHE A 53 7.09 -7.59 -21.17
N GLY A 54 7.03 -8.77 -21.78
CA GLY A 54 7.79 -9.07 -22.98
C GLY A 54 7.59 -10.49 -23.44
N LYS A 55 8.21 -10.81 -24.58
CA LYS A 55 8.07 -12.11 -25.24
C LYS A 55 9.33 -12.93 -24.98
N TRP A 56 9.23 -13.90 -24.08
CA TRP A 56 10.29 -14.86 -23.79
C TRP A 56 9.70 -16.27 -23.77
N GLU A 57 10.41 -17.23 -24.36
CA GLU A 57 10.08 -18.66 -24.23
C GLU A 57 10.31 -19.14 -22.80
N THR A 58 11.39 -18.66 -22.17
CA THR A 58 11.74 -18.90 -20.77
C THR A 58 11.99 -17.57 -20.06
N LEU A 59 11.52 -17.42 -18.82
CA LEU A 59 11.67 -16.18 -18.07
C LEU A 59 13.16 -15.83 -17.86
N PRO A 60 13.62 -14.63 -18.24
CA PRO A 60 15.05 -14.29 -18.26
C PRO A 60 15.56 -13.78 -16.90
N LEU A 61 15.18 -14.47 -15.81
CA LEU A 61 15.46 -14.02 -14.44
C LEU A 61 16.96 -13.82 -14.20
N TRP A 62 17.78 -14.82 -14.55
CA TRP A 62 19.23 -14.81 -14.36
C TRP A 62 19.93 -13.80 -15.27
N THR A 63 19.42 -13.59 -16.48
CA THR A 63 19.97 -12.59 -17.42
C THR A 63 19.78 -11.17 -16.87
N LEU A 64 18.59 -10.87 -16.32
CA LEU A 64 18.36 -9.56 -15.71
C LEU A 64 19.20 -9.40 -14.44
N GLU A 65 19.30 -10.43 -13.61
CA GLU A 65 20.12 -10.42 -12.40
C GLU A 65 21.59 -10.11 -12.70
N GLU A 66 22.18 -10.78 -13.71
CA GLU A 66 23.57 -10.55 -14.10
C GLU A 66 23.79 -9.11 -14.62
N ALA A 67 22.85 -8.57 -15.38
CA ALA A 67 22.91 -7.21 -15.88
C ALA A 67 22.79 -6.16 -14.77
N LEU A 68 21.89 -6.37 -13.81
CA LEU A 68 21.73 -5.50 -12.63
C LEU A 68 23.02 -5.48 -11.80
N ARG A 69 23.67 -6.64 -11.61
CA ARG A 69 24.99 -6.70 -10.93
C ARG A 69 26.08 -5.98 -11.70
N LYS A 70 26.20 -6.21 -13.01
CA LYS A 70 27.21 -5.55 -13.86
C LYS A 70 27.11 -4.03 -13.87
N ARG A 71 25.91 -3.49 -13.65
CA ARG A 71 25.64 -2.05 -13.60
C ARG A 71 25.74 -1.46 -12.19
N ASN A 72 26.14 -2.24 -11.18
CA ASN A 72 26.21 -1.84 -9.76
C ASN A 72 24.88 -1.27 -9.23
N MET A 73 23.75 -1.75 -9.77
CA MET A 73 22.40 -1.29 -9.38
C MET A 73 22.00 -1.69 -7.96
N ALA A 74 22.74 -2.62 -7.37
CA ALA A 74 22.39 -3.25 -6.12
C ALA A 74 23.66 -3.54 -5.32
N ASP A 75 23.54 -3.56 -4.00
CA ASP A 75 24.63 -4.04 -3.15
C ASP A 75 25.09 -5.43 -3.61
N GLU A 76 26.41 -5.69 -3.56
CA GLU A 76 27.07 -6.87 -4.14
C GLU A 76 26.40 -8.22 -3.78
N ASN A 77 25.68 -8.27 -2.66
CA ASN A 77 24.99 -9.46 -2.15
C ASN A 77 23.45 -9.34 -2.03
N SER A 78 22.84 -8.24 -2.47
CA SER A 78 21.40 -8.02 -2.27
C SER A 78 20.53 -8.63 -3.37
N VAL A 79 21.06 -8.83 -4.59
CA VAL A 79 20.28 -9.41 -5.70
C VAL A 79 20.06 -10.90 -5.50
N LYS A 80 18.80 -11.30 -5.33
CA LYS A 80 18.36 -12.69 -5.11
C LYS A 80 17.26 -13.06 -6.09
N VAL A 81 17.47 -14.15 -6.82
CA VAL A 81 16.44 -14.77 -7.66
C VAL A 81 15.67 -15.80 -6.84
N LEU A 82 14.35 -15.63 -6.76
CA LEU A 82 13.41 -16.57 -6.14
C LEU A 82 12.60 -17.26 -7.24
N ASP A 83 13.16 -18.32 -7.84
CA ASP A 83 12.61 -19.01 -9.01
C ASP A 83 11.62 -20.14 -8.68
N LYS A 84 11.62 -20.64 -7.44
CA LYS A 84 10.77 -21.75 -6.97
C LYS A 84 9.38 -21.34 -6.52
N ALA A 85 9.10 -20.05 -6.39
CA ALA A 85 7.80 -19.56 -5.97
C ALA A 85 6.78 -19.62 -7.12
N THR A 86 5.47 -19.63 -6.79
CA THR A 86 4.38 -19.60 -7.79
C THR A 86 4.53 -18.44 -8.78
N VAL A 87 5.03 -17.30 -8.30
CA VAL A 87 5.45 -16.17 -9.12
C VAL A 87 6.94 -15.97 -8.87
N PRO A 88 7.80 -16.29 -9.86
CA PRO A 88 9.23 -16.03 -9.77
C PRO A 88 9.54 -14.53 -9.67
N ILE A 89 10.40 -14.14 -8.73
CA ILE A 89 10.72 -12.73 -8.44
C ILE A 89 12.24 -12.57 -8.30
N ILE A 90 12.76 -11.45 -8.81
CA ILE A 90 14.11 -10.95 -8.49
C ILE A 90 13.97 -9.89 -7.42
N LYS A 91 14.57 -10.12 -6.25
CA LYS A 91 14.66 -9.13 -5.18
C LYS A 91 16.02 -8.44 -5.24
N LEU A 92 16.06 -7.12 -5.06
CA LEU A 92 17.30 -6.36 -4.90
C LEU A 92 17.11 -5.20 -3.93
N THR A 93 18.22 -4.67 -3.42
CA THR A 93 18.26 -3.39 -2.70
C THR A 93 19.11 -2.42 -3.50
N ASP A 94 18.55 -1.28 -3.89
CA ASP A 94 19.26 -0.24 -4.64
C ASP A 94 20.44 0.29 -3.81
N SER A 95 21.63 0.28 -4.40
CA SER A 95 22.89 0.64 -3.73
C SER A 95 23.01 2.13 -3.36
N HIS A 96 22.20 3.00 -3.98
CA HIS A 96 22.26 4.44 -3.74
C HIS A 96 21.23 4.89 -2.70
N THR A 97 20.04 4.28 -2.70
CA THR A 97 18.91 4.73 -1.89
C THR A 97 18.46 3.73 -0.84
N GLU A 98 19.03 2.53 -0.80
CA GLU A 98 18.61 1.41 0.06
C GLU A 98 17.15 0.96 -0.17
N VAL A 99 16.51 1.43 -1.25
CA VAL A 99 15.14 1.02 -1.59
C VAL A 99 15.16 -0.41 -2.11
N LYS A 100 14.35 -1.26 -1.48
CA LYS A 100 14.11 -2.62 -1.93
C LYS A 100 13.21 -2.63 -3.17
N VAL A 101 13.52 -3.51 -4.11
CA VAL A 101 12.77 -3.68 -5.36
C VAL A 101 12.54 -5.15 -5.63
N ASP A 102 11.29 -5.49 -5.94
CA ASP A 102 10.84 -6.80 -6.37
C ASP A 102 10.45 -6.73 -7.86
N ILE A 103 11.12 -7.52 -8.71
CA ILE A 103 10.88 -7.56 -10.15
C ILE A 103 10.28 -8.90 -10.54
N SER A 104 9.11 -8.88 -11.17
CA SER A 104 8.41 -10.05 -11.70
C SER A 104 8.22 -9.92 -13.21
N PHE A 105 7.89 -11.03 -13.89
CA PHE A 105 7.69 -11.06 -15.34
C PHE A 105 6.28 -11.49 -15.69
N ASN A 106 5.66 -10.78 -16.64
CA ASN A 106 4.37 -11.11 -17.25
C ASN A 106 3.20 -11.34 -16.26
N VAL A 107 3.23 -10.68 -15.08
CA VAL A 107 2.15 -10.73 -14.10
C VAL A 107 1.07 -9.69 -14.42
N GLN A 108 -0.04 -10.11 -15.01
CA GLN A 108 -1.08 -9.19 -15.52
C GLN A 108 -2.02 -8.62 -14.44
N ASN A 109 -2.18 -9.29 -13.29
CA ASN A 109 -3.22 -8.92 -12.31
C ASN A 109 -2.90 -7.64 -11.51
N GLY A 110 -1.64 -7.20 -11.47
CA GLY A 110 -1.21 -6.05 -10.67
C GLY A 110 -1.90 -4.73 -11.06
N VAL A 111 -2.08 -4.49 -12.36
CA VAL A 111 -2.70 -3.26 -12.88
C VAL A 111 -4.19 -3.17 -12.50
N LYS A 112 -4.92 -4.28 -12.67
CA LYS A 112 -6.34 -4.37 -12.30
C LYS A 112 -6.53 -4.20 -10.79
N ALA A 113 -5.65 -4.80 -9.98
CA ALA A 113 -5.66 -4.63 -8.53
C ALA A 113 -5.44 -3.18 -8.12
N ALA A 114 -4.48 -2.48 -8.74
CA ALA A 114 -4.24 -1.07 -8.47
C ALA A 114 -5.45 -0.19 -8.85
N GLN A 115 -6.13 -0.49 -9.96
CA GLN A 115 -7.35 0.21 -10.34
C GLN A 115 -8.47 -0.01 -9.31
N LEU A 116 -8.71 -1.26 -8.93
CA LEU A 116 -9.71 -1.60 -7.90
C LEU A 116 -9.43 -0.88 -6.57
N ILE A 117 -8.17 -0.85 -6.15
CA ILE A 117 -7.75 -0.13 -4.94
C ILE A 117 -8.08 1.36 -5.05
N ARG A 118 -7.78 2.00 -6.19
CA ARG A 118 -8.11 3.42 -6.43
C ARG A 118 -9.61 3.68 -6.39
N GLU A 119 -10.42 2.79 -6.95
CA GLU A 119 -11.89 2.89 -6.91
C GLU A 119 -12.42 2.83 -5.47
N PHE A 120 -11.88 1.92 -4.65
CA PHE A 120 -12.26 1.82 -3.25
C PHE A 120 -11.75 3.00 -2.40
N ILE A 121 -10.54 3.51 -2.65
CA ILE A 121 -10.05 4.74 -2.00
C ILE A 121 -10.97 5.92 -2.31
N LYS A 122 -11.41 6.05 -3.56
CA LYS A 122 -12.37 7.09 -3.96
C LYS A 122 -13.72 6.92 -3.26
N LYS A 123 -14.19 5.67 -3.11
CA LYS A 123 -15.45 5.35 -2.42
C LYS A 123 -15.37 5.55 -0.91
N PHE A 124 -14.23 5.24 -0.30
CA PHE A 124 -13.99 5.30 1.13
C PHE A 124 -12.71 6.10 1.41
N PRO A 125 -12.80 7.44 1.52
CA PRO A 125 -11.64 8.33 1.69
C PRO A 125 -10.82 8.07 2.96
N VAL A 126 -11.40 7.39 3.95
CA VAL A 126 -10.74 6.98 5.20
C VAL A 126 -9.76 5.81 5.02
N LEU A 127 -9.88 5.01 3.94
CA LEU A 127 -9.07 3.81 3.72
C LEU A 127 -7.56 4.06 3.75
N PRO A 128 -6.99 5.08 3.09
CA PRO A 128 -5.54 5.28 3.09
C PRO A 128 -4.96 5.42 4.50
N CYS A 129 -5.60 6.20 5.37
CA CYS A 129 -5.13 6.39 6.73
C CYS A 129 -5.22 5.08 7.53
N LEU A 130 -6.38 4.41 7.48
CA LEU A 130 -6.61 3.16 8.18
C LEU A 130 -5.61 2.08 7.73
N VAL A 131 -5.46 1.87 6.43
CA VAL A 131 -4.58 0.84 5.86
C VAL A 131 -3.12 1.12 6.18
N LEU A 132 -2.64 2.37 6.13
CA LEU A 132 -1.26 2.69 6.48
C LEU A 132 -0.95 2.40 7.95
N VAL A 133 -1.89 2.71 8.86
CA VAL A 133 -1.77 2.37 10.29
C VAL A 133 -1.72 0.86 10.48
N LEU A 134 -2.62 0.11 9.83
CA LEU A 134 -2.66 -1.35 9.91
C LEU A 134 -1.41 -1.99 9.31
N LYS A 135 -0.91 -1.47 8.19
CA LYS A 135 0.35 -1.94 7.57
C LYS A 135 1.51 -1.77 8.52
N GLN A 136 1.68 -0.58 9.09
CA GLN A 136 2.74 -0.34 10.07
C GLN A 136 2.57 -1.22 11.32
N PHE A 137 1.32 -1.44 11.73
CA PHE A 137 0.99 -2.29 12.87
C PHE A 137 1.48 -3.73 12.68
N LEU A 138 1.26 -4.32 11.50
CA LEU A 138 1.71 -5.67 11.17
C LEU A 138 3.20 -5.74 10.86
N LEU A 139 3.76 -4.72 10.17
CA LEU A 139 5.16 -4.68 9.78
C LEU A 139 6.09 -4.78 11.00
N GLN A 140 5.87 -3.97 12.03
CA GLN A 140 6.72 -3.98 13.23
C GLN A 140 6.62 -5.27 14.08
N ARG A 141 5.74 -6.20 13.68
CA ARG A 141 5.53 -7.50 14.33
C ARG A 141 5.93 -8.67 13.41
N ASP A 142 6.48 -8.37 12.23
CA ASP A 142 6.81 -9.36 11.19
C ASP A 142 5.59 -10.19 10.73
N LEU A 143 4.40 -9.58 10.78
CA LEU A 143 3.11 -10.21 10.42
C LEU A 143 2.59 -9.78 9.04
N ASN A 144 3.37 -9.03 8.27
CA ASN A 144 3.00 -8.48 6.97
C ASN A 144 3.48 -9.34 5.77
N GLU A 145 4.30 -10.38 6.01
CA GLU A 145 4.90 -11.21 4.98
C GLU A 145 4.13 -12.53 4.81
N VAL A 146 3.64 -12.82 3.61
CA VAL A 146 2.91 -14.07 3.33
C VAL A 146 3.82 -15.31 3.35
N PHE A 147 5.11 -15.14 3.12
CA PHE A 147 6.09 -16.22 3.18
C PHE A 147 6.16 -16.86 4.57
N THR A 148 6.08 -16.04 5.62
CA THR A 148 6.04 -16.48 7.03
C THR A 148 4.61 -16.74 7.54
N GLY A 149 3.62 -16.70 6.64
CA GLY A 149 2.20 -16.92 6.96
C GLY A 149 1.44 -15.69 7.44
N GLY A 150 2.05 -14.51 7.40
CA GLY A 150 1.40 -13.24 7.71
C GLY A 150 0.32 -12.82 6.70
N ILE A 151 -0.21 -11.61 6.85
CA ILE A 151 -1.24 -11.05 5.96
C ILE A 151 -0.58 -10.12 4.95
N GLY A 152 -0.71 -10.46 3.67
CA GLY A 152 -0.22 -9.63 2.57
C GLY A 152 -0.98 -8.31 2.44
N SER A 153 -0.32 -7.31 1.84
CA SER A 153 -0.88 -5.95 1.67
C SER A 153 -2.25 -5.93 0.99
N TYR A 154 -2.48 -6.78 -0.01
CA TYR A 154 -3.76 -6.83 -0.72
C TYR A 154 -4.85 -7.47 0.15
N SER A 155 -4.56 -8.59 0.83
CA SER A 155 -5.49 -9.19 1.80
C SER A 155 -5.89 -8.21 2.90
N LEU A 156 -4.93 -7.48 3.46
CA LEU A 156 -5.19 -6.46 4.49
C LEU A 156 -6.09 -5.33 3.95
N PHE A 157 -5.86 -4.88 2.72
CA PHE A 157 -6.70 -3.89 2.06
C PHE A 157 -8.14 -4.40 1.89
N LEU A 158 -8.32 -5.64 1.41
CA LEU A 158 -9.65 -6.24 1.25
C LEU A 158 -10.38 -6.42 2.58
N MET A 159 -9.66 -6.76 3.66
CA MET A 159 -10.23 -6.79 5.02
C MET A 159 -10.72 -5.40 5.46
N ALA A 160 -9.94 -4.34 5.20
CA ALA A 160 -10.34 -2.97 5.51
C ALA A 160 -11.55 -2.50 4.68
N VAL A 161 -11.61 -2.87 3.39
CA VAL A 161 -12.77 -2.62 2.53
C VAL A 161 -14.01 -3.34 3.07
N SER A 162 -13.91 -4.64 3.37
CA SER A 162 -15.02 -5.42 3.92
C SER A 162 -15.52 -4.85 5.25
N PHE A 163 -14.61 -4.37 6.10
CA PHE A 163 -14.96 -3.73 7.37
C PHE A 163 -15.80 -2.48 7.15
N LEU A 164 -15.40 -1.60 6.23
CA LEU A 164 -16.15 -0.37 5.94
C LEU A 164 -17.47 -0.63 5.21
N GLN A 165 -17.49 -1.60 4.29
CA GLN A 165 -18.68 -2.02 3.57
C GLN A 165 -19.80 -2.52 4.49
N LEU A 166 -19.43 -3.30 5.50
CA LEU A 166 -20.35 -3.94 6.43
C LEU A 166 -20.43 -3.20 7.77
N HIS A 167 -19.87 -1.99 7.85
CA HIS A 167 -19.90 -1.22 9.07
C HIS A 167 -21.32 -0.77 9.40
N PRO A 168 -21.83 -0.96 10.64
CA PRO A 168 -23.19 -0.57 11.00
C PRO A 168 -23.46 0.94 10.90
N ARG A 169 -22.40 1.75 10.98
CA ARG A 169 -22.51 3.21 10.94
C ARG A 169 -22.55 3.72 9.51
N GLU A 170 -23.59 4.48 9.18
CA GLU A 170 -23.74 5.14 7.87
C GLU A 170 -22.61 6.15 7.61
N ASP A 171 -22.09 6.80 8.65
CA ASP A 171 -21.02 7.78 8.54
C ASP A 171 -19.62 7.13 8.41
N ALA A 172 -19.45 5.81 8.50
CA ALA A 172 -18.13 5.17 8.36
C ALA A 172 -17.41 5.51 7.04
N CYS A 173 -18.18 5.96 6.04
CA CYS A 173 -17.69 6.36 4.71
C CYS A 173 -17.38 7.87 4.61
N ASN A 174 -17.74 8.67 5.60
CA ASN A 174 -17.57 10.12 5.62
C ASN A 174 -16.10 10.50 5.92
N PRO A 175 -15.49 11.43 5.18
CA PRO A 175 -14.17 12.00 5.50
C PRO A 175 -14.02 12.52 6.93
N ASP A 176 -15.09 13.04 7.54
CA ASP A 176 -15.06 13.64 8.89
C ASP A 176 -15.19 12.61 10.02
N THR A 177 -15.26 11.32 9.68
CA THR A 177 -15.43 10.26 10.66
C THR A 177 -14.24 10.10 11.56
N ASN A 178 -14.52 9.79 12.83
CA ASN A 178 -13.49 9.51 13.81
C ASN A 178 -12.74 8.20 13.47
N LEU A 179 -11.61 8.35 12.77
CA LEU A 179 -10.70 7.27 12.40
C LEU A 179 -10.22 6.44 13.60
N GLY A 180 -10.14 7.04 14.80
CA GLY A 180 -9.75 6.32 16.01
C GLY A 180 -10.79 5.28 16.43
N VAL A 181 -12.08 5.61 16.27
CA VAL A 181 -13.18 4.66 16.53
C VAL A 181 -13.16 3.54 15.50
N LEU A 182 -13.05 3.86 14.20
CA LEU A 182 -12.95 2.86 13.13
C LEU A 182 -11.75 1.92 13.32
N LEU A 183 -10.61 2.45 13.77
CA LEU A 183 -9.41 1.64 14.03
C LEU A 183 -9.64 0.65 15.20
N ILE A 184 -10.25 1.12 16.29
CA ILE A 184 -10.57 0.25 17.44
C ILE A 184 -11.59 -0.82 17.03
N GLU A 185 -12.65 -0.44 16.33
CA GLU A 185 -13.71 -1.34 15.86
C GLU A 185 -13.17 -2.36 14.83
N PHE A 186 -12.23 -1.97 13.96
CA PHE A 186 -11.53 -2.89 13.06
C PHE A 186 -10.77 -3.96 13.84
N PHE A 187 -9.98 -3.54 14.84
CA PHE A 187 -9.25 -4.48 15.70
C PHE A 187 -10.19 -5.36 16.53
N GLU A 188 -11.33 -4.83 16.96
CA GLU A 188 -12.34 -5.60 17.67
C GLU A 188 -12.93 -6.70 16.78
N LEU A 189 -13.39 -6.32 15.58
CA LEU A 189 -13.99 -7.24 14.64
C LEU A 189 -13.02 -8.36 14.29
N TYR A 190 -11.84 -8.04 13.77
CA TYR A 190 -10.90 -9.06 13.30
C TYR A 190 -10.06 -9.70 14.41
N GLY A 191 -10.02 -9.12 15.61
CA GLY A 191 -9.35 -9.70 16.78
C GLY A 191 -10.25 -10.62 17.60
N ARG A 192 -11.55 -10.32 17.70
CA ARG A 192 -12.48 -11.01 18.62
C ARG A 192 -13.66 -11.69 17.93
N HIS A 193 -14.34 -10.98 17.03
CA HIS A 193 -15.67 -11.38 16.58
C HIS A 193 -15.68 -12.17 15.27
N PHE A 194 -14.74 -11.89 14.35
CA PHE A 194 -14.68 -12.55 13.06
C PHE A 194 -14.34 -14.04 13.22
N ASN A 195 -15.22 -14.90 12.70
CA ASN A 195 -15.05 -16.35 12.79
C ASN A 195 -14.18 -16.87 11.63
N TYR A 196 -12.87 -16.84 11.82
CA TYR A 196 -11.90 -17.36 10.85
C TYR A 196 -12.10 -18.83 10.48
N LEU A 197 -12.81 -19.64 11.26
CA LEU A 197 -13.04 -21.04 10.90
C LEU A 197 -14.20 -21.24 9.93
N LYS A 198 -15.25 -20.41 10.03
CA LYS A 198 -16.50 -20.62 9.30
C LYS A 198 -16.83 -19.54 8.28
N THR A 199 -16.22 -18.36 8.41
CA THR A 199 -16.59 -17.18 7.64
C THR A 199 -15.52 -16.79 6.63
N GLY A 200 -15.95 -16.51 5.42
CA GLY A 200 -15.17 -15.94 4.33
C GLY A 200 -15.59 -14.50 4.02
N ILE A 201 -14.69 -13.73 3.42
CA ILE A 201 -14.92 -12.34 3.01
C ILE A 201 -15.20 -12.28 1.51
N ARG A 202 -16.27 -11.59 1.11
CA ARG A 202 -16.56 -11.19 -0.26
C ARG A 202 -16.77 -9.67 -0.28
N ILE A 203 -16.13 -8.96 -1.22
CA ILE A 203 -16.24 -7.50 -1.31
C ILE A 203 -17.06 -7.00 -2.52
N ASN A 204 -17.44 -7.90 -3.43
CA ASN A 204 -18.29 -7.56 -4.57
C ASN A 204 -19.70 -7.15 -4.11
N ASP A 205 -20.40 -6.36 -4.92
CA ASP A 205 -21.81 -5.98 -4.73
C ASP A 205 -22.12 -5.34 -3.37
N GLY A 206 -21.18 -4.56 -2.83
CA GLY A 206 -21.35 -3.89 -1.54
C GLY A 206 -20.82 -4.68 -0.34
N GLY A 207 -20.30 -5.88 -0.56
CA GLY A 207 -19.66 -6.70 0.47
C GLY A 207 -20.63 -7.64 1.18
N SER A 208 -20.13 -8.82 1.56
CA SER A 208 -20.88 -9.81 2.34
C SER A 208 -19.94 -10.81 3.00
N TYR A 209 -20.44 -11.48 4.04
CA TYR A 209 -19.79 -12.65 4.63
C TYR A 209 -20.41 -13.93 4.09
N VAL A 210 -19.56 -14.89 3.75
CA VAL A 210 -19.97 -16.17 3.17
C VAL A 210 -19.59 -17.32 4.08
N ALA A 211 -20.41 -18.38 4.12
CA ALA A 211 -20.08 -19.59 4.84
C ALA A 211 -19.04 -20.40 4.05
N LYS A 212 -17.92 -20.75 4.68
CA LYS A 212 -16.85 -21.53 4.05
C LYS A 212 -17.33 -22.91 3.57
N ASP A 213 -18.25 -23.53 4.30
CA ASP A 213 -18.86 -24.81 3.92
C ASP A 213 -19.66 -24.71 2.61
N GLU A 214 -20.23 -23.54 2.30
CA GLU A 214 -20.92 -23.30 1.03
C GLU A 214 -19.93 -23.04 -0.11
N VAL A 215 -18.92 -22.22 0.15
CA VAL A 215 -17.85 -21.94 -0.82
C VAL A 215 -17.13 -23.23 -1.21
N GLN A 216 -16.82 -24.10 -0.25
CA GLN A 216 -16.11 -25.36 -0.50
C GLN A 216 -16.86 -26.26 -1.50
N LYS A 217 -18.20 -26.24 -1.53
CA LYS A 217 -18.99 -27.01 -2.51
C LYS A 217 -18.78 -26.54 -3.96
N SER A 218 -18.37 -25.28 -4.14
CA SER A 218 -18.12 -24.66 -5.44
C SER A 218 -16.65 -24.66 -5.84
N MET A 219 -15.74 -25.05 -4.92
CA MET A 219 -14.32 -25.19 -5.22
C MET A 219 -14.07 -26.47 -6.01
N THR A 220 -13.08 -26.44 -6.91
CA THR A 220 -12.57 -27.63 -7.59
C THR A 220 -12.07 -28.67 -6.59
N ASP A 221 -12.26 -29.96 -6.92
CA ASP A 221 -11.98 -31.08 -6.04
C ASP A 221 -10.61 -31.00 -5.37
N GLY A 222 -10.61 -31.04 -4.02
CA GLY A 222 -9.40 -31.07 -3.18
C GLY A 222 -8.99 -29.74 -2.55
N TYR A 223 -9.51 -28.59 -3.01
CA TYR A 223 -9.23 -27.30 -2.38
C TYR A 223 -10.19 -27.01 -1.23
N ARG A 224 -9.64 -26.49 -0.12
CA ARG A 224 -10.40 -26.01 1.04
C ARG A 224 -10.16 -24.52 1.22
N PRO A 225 -11.18 -23.74 1.66
CA PRO A 225 -10.98 -22.37 2.07
C PRO A 225 -9.87 -22.27 3.13
N SER A 226 -8.94 -21.33 2.96
CA SER A 226 -7.85 -21.12 3.93
C SER A 226 -8.36 -20.55 5.26
N MET A 227 -7.47 -20.38 6.25
CA MET A 227 -7.83 -19.80 7.54
C MET A 227 -8.41 -18.38 7.38
N LEU A 228 -7.77 -17.54 6.57
CA LEU A 228 -8.30 -16.24 6.15
C LEU A 228 -8.79 -16.36 4.71
N TYR A 229 -10.05 -16.77 4.53
CA TYR A 229 -10.60 -16.86 3.17
C TYR A 229 -11.11 -15.49 2.73
N ILE A 230 -10.56 -15.00 1.61
CA ILE A 230 -11.02 -13.78 0.96
C ILE A 230 -11.19 -14.10 -0.52
N GLU A 231 -12.42 -13.97 -1.03
CA GLU A 231 -12.71 -14.14 -2.45
C GLU A 231 -12.02 -13.04 -3.25
N ASP A 232 -11.21 -13.43 -4.24
CA ASP A 232 -10.53 -12.48 -5.10
C ASP A 232 -11.55 -11.80 -6.05
N PRO A 233 -11.75 -10.48 -5.93
CA PRO A 233 -12.70 -9.74 -6.77
C PRO A 233 -12.30 -9.73 -8.26
N LEU A 234 -11.03 -10.03 -8.59
CA LEU A 234 -10.49 -10.00 -9.94
C LEU A 234 -10.32 -11.38 -10.56
N GLN A 235 -10.32 -12.44 -9.75
CA GLN A 235 -10.10 -13.81 -10.20
C GLN A 235 -11.04 -14.79 -9.47
N GLN A 236 -12.12 -15.18 -10.14
CA GLN A 236 -13.08 -16.12 -9.59
C GLN A 236 -12.42 -17.43 -9.12
N GLY A 237 -12.79 -17.89 -7.92
CA GLY A 237 -12.26 -19.12 -7.31
C GLY A 237 -10.87 -18.97 -6.67
N ASN A 238 -10.20 -17.82 -6.82
CA ASN A 238 -8.96 -17.54 -6.11
C ASN A 238 -9.24 -17.12 -4.66
N ASP A 239 -8.44 -17.65 -3.74
CA ASP A 239 -8.46 -17.30 -2.32
C ASP A 239 -7.23 -16.44 -2.03
N VAL A 240 -7.44 -15.14 -1.84
CA VAL A 240 -6.35 -14.17 -1.66
C VAL A 240 -5.58 -14.43 -0.36
N GLY A 241 -6.25 -14.97 0.67
CA GLY A 241 -5.60 -15.27 1.96
C GLY A 241 -5.04 -16.69 2.05
N ARG A 242 -4.97 -17.43 0.94
CA ARG A 242 -4.46 -18.82 0.91
C ARG A 242 -3.10 -19.00 1.57
N SER A 243 -2.19 -18.03 1.37
CA SER A 243 -0.84 -18.07 1.94
C SER A 243 -0.74 -17.49 3.35
N SER A 244 -1.83 -16.94 3.90
CA SER A 244 -1.88 -16.38 5.27
C SER A 244 -2.18 -17.47 6.31
N TYR A 245 -1.39 -18.54 6.32
CA TYR A 245 -1.58 -19.68 7.24
C TYR A 245 -1.33 -19.32 8.72
N GLY A 246 -0.67 -18.20 8.98
CA GLY A 246 -0.46 -17.58 10.30
C GLY A 246 -1.52 -16.53 10.68
N ALA A 247 -2.70 -16.53 10.04
CA ALA A 247 -3.76 -15.56 10.33
C ALA A 247 -4.22 -15.53 11.81
N MET A 248 -4.05 -16.63 12.54
CA MET A 248 -4.41 -16.68 13.96
C MET A 248 -3.47 -15.87 14.86
N GLN A 249 -2.18 -15.79 14.51
CA GLN A 249 -1.23 -14.88 15.15
C GLN A 249 -1.62 -13.43 14.89
N VAL A 250 -2.10 -13.12 13.69
CA VAL A 250 -2.60 -11.79 13.36
C VAL A 250 -3.88 -11.46 14.12
N LYS A 251 -4.81 -12.41 14.27
CA LYS A 251 -5.98 -12.27 15.14
C LYS A 251 -5.58 -11.93 16.58
N GLN A 252 -4.58 -12.60 17.14
CA GLN A 252 -4.08 -12.31 18.50
C GLN A 252 -3.47 -10.91 18.59
N ALA A 253 -2.71 -10.49 17.58
CA ALA A 253 -2.16 -9.13 17.53
C ALA A 253 -3.27 -8.07 17.45
N PHE A 254 -4.32 -8.30 16.66
CA PHE A 254 -5.48 -7.42 16.58
C PHE A 254 -6.24 -7.34 17.91
N ASP A 255 -6.46 -8.47 18.60
CA ASP A 255 -7.07 -8.47 19.94
C ASP A 255 -6.23 -7.66 20.96
N TYR A 256 -4.90 -7.83 20.95
CA TYR A 256 -3.99 -7.01 21.75
C TYR A 256 -4.18 -5.52 21.46
N ALA A 257 -4.20 -5.12 20.19
CA ALA A 257 -4.37 -3.72 19.81
C ALA A 257 -5.71 -3.14 20.27
N TYR A 258 -6.79 -3.91 20.12
CA TYR A 258 -8.11 -3.54 20.62
C TYR A 258 -8.08 -3.28 22.13
N VAL A 259 -7.52 -4.19 22.93
CA VAL A 259 -7.43 -4.05 24.39
C VAL A 259 -6.65 -2.79 24.76
N VAL A 260 -5.47 -2.61 24.18
CA VAL A 260 -4.58 -1.49 24.48
C VAL A 260 -5.21 -0.15 24.14
N LEU A 261 -5.82 -0.02 22.96
CA LEU A 261 -6.45 1.23 22.53
C LEU A 261 -7.73 1.51 23.33
N SER A 262 -8.58 0.51 23.55
CA SER A 262 -9.81 0.65 24.36
C SER A 262 -9.50 1.10 25.78
N HIS A 263 -8.44 0.56 26.37
CA HIS A 263 -7.96 1.01 27.68
C HIS A 263 -7.45 2.44 27.63
N ALA A 264 -6.70 2.82 26.59
CA ALA A 264 -6.11 4.16 26.46
C ALA A 264 -7.17 5.27 26.36
N VAL A 265 -8.33 4.97 25.76
CA VAL A 265 -9.43 5.94 25.59
C VAL A 265 -10.47 5.87 26.71
N SER A 266 -10.33 4.94 27.66
CA SER A 266 -11.29 4.77 28.76
C SER A 266 -11.16 5.88 29.83
N HIS A 267 -12.28 6.25 30.46
CA HIS A 267 -12.32 7.25 31.53
C HIS A 267 -11.41 6.92 32.73
N ILE A 268 -11.07 5.64 32.93
CA ILE A 268 -10.19 5.17 34.01
C ILE A 268 -8.70 5.22 33.64
N ALA A 269 -8.34 5.54 32.39
CA ALA A 269 -6.95 5.60 31.92
C ALA A 269 -6.07 6.54 32.78
N LYS A 270 -6.67 7.59 33.35
CA LYS A 270 -6.01 8.58 34.21
C LYS A 270 -5.44 8.03 35.52
N TYR A 271 -5.83 6.83 35.93
CA TYR A 271 -5.43 6.19 37.19
C TYR A 271 -4.33 5.13 37.02
N TYR A 272 -3.84 4.88 35.80
CA TYR A 272 -2.82 3.85 35.56
C TYR A 272 -1.38 4.36 35.81
N PRO A 273 -0.49 3.51 36.35
CA PRO A 273 0.89 3.87 36.70
C PRO A 273 1.77 4.29 35.51
N ASN A 274 1.39 3.93 34.27
CA ASN A 274 2.12 4.28 33.04
C ASN A 274 1.63 5.59 32.39
N LYS A 275 1.07 6.52 33.18
CA LYS A 275 0.47 7.77 32.68
C LYS A 275 1.44 8.65 31.88
N GLU A 276 2.73 8.56 32.17
CA GLU A 276 3.78 9.41 31.59
C GLU A 276 4.56 8.74 30.45
N CYS A 277 4.43 7.42 30.25
CA CYS A 277 5.37 6.66 29.41
C CYS A 277 5.08 6.75 27.91
N GLU A 278 3.87 7.09 27.47
CA GLU A 278 3.52 7.20 26.04
C GLU A 278 2.54 8.35 25.83
N SER A 279 3.06 9.54 25.46
CA SER A 279 2.29 10.75 25.17
C SER A 279 1.32 10.61 23.98
N SER A 280 1.45 9.53 23.20
CA SER A 280 0.60 9.21 22.05
C SER A 280 -0.18 7.92 22.27
N ILE A 281 -1.50 7.97 22.10
CA ILE A 281 -2.38 6.78 22.14
C ILE A 281 -1.96 5.76 21.08
N LEU A 282 -1.67 6.22 19.85
CA LEU A 282 -1.23 5.35 18.77
C LEU A 282 0.17 4.77 19.02
N GLY A 283 1.01 5.53 19.75
CA GLY A 283 2.35 5.11 20.19
C GLY A 283 2.36 3.81 21.00
N ARG A 284 1.23 3.48 21.65
CA ARG A 284 1.05 2.24 22.43
C ARG A 284 1.05 0.97 21.60
N ILE A 285 0.64 1.08 20.32
CA ILE A 285 0.54 -0.08 19.42
C ILE A 285 1.47 0.02 18.23
N ILE A 286 1.95 1.22 17.88
CA ILE A 286 2.81 1.51 16.75
C ILE A 286 4.02 2.33 17.18
N ARG A 287 5.20 1.87 16.75
CA ARG A 287 6.46 2.57 16.90
C ARG A 287 7.05 2.91 15.53
N VAL A 288 7.73 4.04 15.48
CA VAL A 288 8.57 4.46 14.35
C VAL A 288 9.99 4.49 14.87
N THR A 289 10.89 3.73 14.25
CA THR A 289 12.29 3.68 14.67
C THR A 289 13.01 4.98 14.29
N GLN A 290 14.08 5.29 15.02
CA GLN A 290 14.93 6.43 14.69
C GLN A 290 15.55 6.28 13.29
N GLU A 291 15.91 5.05 12.90
CA GLU A 291 16.40 4.71 11.56
C GLU A 291 15.44 5.17 10.45
N VAL A 292 14.14 4.89 10.60
CA VAL A 292 13.13 5.36 9.63
C VAL A 292 13.02 6.88 9.60
N ALA A 293 13.12 7.53 10.76
CA ALA A 293 13.08 8.99 10.83
C ALA A 293 14.32 9.63 10.16
N ASP A 294 15.50 9.06 10.39
CA ASP A 294 16.76 9.52 9.82
C ASP A 294 16.82 9.28 8.32
N TYR A 295 16.37 8.11 7.85
CA TYR A 295 16.25 7.81 6.43
C TYR A 295 15.32 8.80 5.72
N ARG A 296 14.17 9.12 6.31
CA ARG A 296 13.25 10.14 5.75
C ARG A 296 13.85 11.54 5.73
N ARG A 297 14.67 11.88 6.72
CA ARG A 297 15.39 13.17 6.74
C ARG A 297 16.45 13.21 5.65
N TRP A 298 17.21 12.13 5.49
CA TRP A 298 18.17 11.99 4.40
C TRP A 298 17.52 12.12 3.02
N ILE A 299 16.34 11.53 2.80
CA ILE A 299 15.58 11.72 1.55
C ILE A 299 15.19 13.20 1.38
N GLN A 300 14.69 13.84 2.43
CA GLN A 300 14.33 15.27 2.40
C GLN A 300 15.52 16.16 2.04
N ASP A 301 16.73 15.86 2.51
CA ASP A 301 17.92 16.65 2.24
C ASP A 301 18.41 16.51 0.79
N ASN A 302 18.19 15.34 0.17
CA ASN A 302 18.67 15.04 -1.19
C ASN A 302 17.60 15.28 -2.29
N TRP A 303 16.32 15.05 -2.01
CA TRP A 303 15.21 15.17 -2.98
C TRP A 303 14.16 16.22 -2.62
N GLY A 304 14.28 16.85 -1.45
CA GLY A 304 13.39 17.92 -1.03
C GLY A 304 13.51 19.18 -1.88
N PRO A 305 12.60 20.15 -1.67
CA PRO A 305 12.73 21.46 -2.31
C PRO A 305 14.05 22.09 -1.87
N GLN A 306 14.94 22.37 -2.81
CA GLN A 306 16.14 23.14 -2.49
C GLN A 306 15.68 24.51 -2.02
N SER A 307 16.05 24.88 -0.78
CA SER A 307 15.93 26.24 -0.28
C SER A 307 16.72 27.15 -1.22
N SER A 308 16.06 27.71 -2.23
CA SER A 308 16.67 28.66 -3.14
C SER A 308 17.00 29.91 -2.34
N CYS A 309 18.24 29.99 -1.86
CA CYS A 309 18.86 31.25 -1.51
C CYS A 309 18.94 32.04 -2.83
N THR A 310 18.09 33.05 -2.95
CA THR A 310 18.02 33.92 -4.12
C THR A 310 19.35 34.64 -4.33
N ALA A 311 20.05 34.28 -5.40
CA ALA A 311 20.93 35.18 -6.12
C ALA A 311 20.68 34.95 -7.62
N PHE A 312 20.29 36.04 -8.30
CA PHE A 312 20.25 36.25 -9.76
C PHE A 312 21.33 35.42 -10.51
N ASN A 313 21.16 34.88 -11.72
CA ASN A 313 20.47 35.39 -12.91
C ASN A 313 20.47 34.28 -14.00
N GLY A 314 19.47 34.24 -14.89
CA GLY A 314 19.67 33.74 -16.27
C GLY A 314 19.30 32.29 -16.60
N GLY A 315 18.06 32.10 -17.09
CA GLY A 315 17.78 31.35 -18.32
C GLY A 315 17.81 29.81 -18.31
N PHE A 316 16.67 29.22 -18.68
CA PHE A 316 16.50 27.84 -19.17
C PHE A 316 16.54 26.68 -18.15
N ALA A 317 15.60 26.62 -17.22
CA ALA A 317 15.21 25.35 -16.58
C ALA A 317 13.80 25.42 -15.95
N ALA A 318 12.76 25.57 -16.77
CA ALA A 318 11.37 25.42 -16.31
C ALA A 318 10.48 24.94 -17.47
N LEU A 319 10.60 23.67 -17.87
CA LEU A 319 9.69 23.08 -18.86
C LEU A 319 9.37 21.58 -18.69
N ILE A 320 9.44 21.00 -17.49
CA ILE A 320 9.02 19.58 -17.29
C ILE A 320 7.98 19.36 -16.16
N ILE A 321 7.51 20.39 -15.44
CA ILE A 321 6.49 20.20 -14.36
C ILE A 321 5.17 20.92 -14.69
N LEU A 322 4.67 20.83 -15.92
CA LEU A 322 3.36 21.39 -16.26
C LEU A 322 2.63 20.62 -17.35
N ILE A 323 2.47 19.31 -17.15
CA ILE A 323 1.38 18.52 -17.76
C ILE A 323 0.79 17.59 -16.69
N CYS A 324 0.12 18.18 -15.70
CA CYS A 324 -0.94 17.53 -14.90
C CYS A 324 -1.63 18.59 -14.04
N ASN A 325 -2.44 19.45 -14.68
CA ASN A 325 -3.65 20.10 -14.17
C ASN A 325 -3.91 21.40 -14.92
N LYS A 326 -4.75 21.32 -15.96
CA LYS A 326 -5.71 22.37 -16.32
C LYS A 326 -6.66 21.82 -17.40
N SER A 327 -7.85 21.44 -16.98
CA SER A 327 -9.03 21.56 -17.82
C SER A 327 -10.11 22.27 -17.01
N HIS A 328 -10.81 23.19 -17.68
CA HIS A 328 -11.66 24.28 -17.17
C HIS A 328 -10.86 25.51 -16.72
N GLY A 329 -10.90 26.65 -17.38
CA GLY A 329 -11.70 27.17 -18.47
C GLY A 329 -11.52 28.69 -18.45
N SER A 330 -11.63 29.38 -19.59
CA SER A 330 -11.78 30.84 -19.56
C SER A 330 -12.22 31.37 -20.92
N SER A 331 -13.34 32.10 -20.92
CA SER A 331 -13.46 33.33 -21.69
C SER A 331 -14.34 34.31 -20.92
N SER A 332 -13.68 35.38 -20.49
CA SER A 332 -14.13 36.60 -19.84
C SER A 332 -14.91 37.54 -20.75
N SER A 333 -15.72 38.43 -20.17
CA SER A 333 -15.57 39.89 -20.40
C SER A 333 -16.47 40.72 -19.48
N PHE A 334 -15.82 41.66 -18.78
CA PHE A 334 -16.41 42.77 -18.03
C PHE A 334 -16.78 43.94 -18.97
N ILE A 335 -17.90 44.62 -18.71
CA ILE A 335 -18.12 46.05 -19.01
C ILE A 335 -18.99 46.64 -17.87
N PRO A 336 -18.65 47.82 -17.27
CA PRO A 336 -19.48 48.49 -16.27
C PRO A 336 -20.24 49.72 -16.81
N PHE A 337 -21.18 50.21 -15.99
CA PHE A 337 -21.76 51.58 -15.93
C PHE A 337 -22.96 51.96 -16.84
N ILE A 338 -24.12 52.26 -16.22
CA ILE A 338 -24.88 53.54 -16.18
C ILE A 338 -26.39 53.33 -15.89
N GLU A 339 -26.92 54.16 -14.98
CA GLU A 339 -28.34 54.40 -14.67
C GLU A 339 -29.17 54.86 -15.88
N SER A 340 -30.43 54.43 -15.98
CA SER A 340 -31.60 55.32 -16.12
C SER A 340 -32.91 54.53 -16.27
N SER A 341 -33.89 55.03 -15.54
CA SER A 341 -35.35 54.96 -15.70
C SER A 341 -35.87 54.77 -17.13
N ASP A 342 -36.85 53.88 -17.32
CA ASP A 342 -38.26 54.23 -17.62
C ASP A 342 -39.10 52.98 -17.95
N LEU A 343 -40.36 53.04 -17.45
CA LEU A 343 -41.55 52.19 -17.66
C LEU A 343 -41.68 50.86 -16.89
#